data_AF-A0A938VMD5-F1
#
_entry.id   AF-A0A938VMD5-F1
#
_cell.length_a   1.000
_cell.length_b   1.000
_cell.length_c   1.000
_cell.angle_alpha   90.00
_cell.angle_beta   90.00
_cell.angle_gamma   90.00
#
_symmetry.space_group_name_H-M   'P 1'
#
loop_
_entity.id
_entity.type
_entity.pdbx_description
1 polymer ?
#
loop_
_entity_poly.entity_id
_entity_poly.type
_entity_poly.pdbx_seq_one_letter_code
_entity_poly.pdbx_strand_id
1 'polypeptide(L)'
;MSNQEQERLRKLREQQIQSRDPLTKQRKFQRNMSVKEKRMRKSFSLIQAWRDIPHIVKIPLYGLLLGIIITLILPSLWISPHATLAGAGITLILIVFGLTLGNALDLRDSIRDNIK
;
A
#
# COMPACT_ATOMS: atom_id res chain seq x y z
N MET A 1 -61.87 21.28 5.32
CA MET A 1 -60.39 21.21 5.20
C MET A 1 -60.08 20.30 4.03
N SER A 2 -59.22 20.74 3.11
CA SER A 2 -58.93 20.01 1.87
C SER A 2 -58.20 18.69 2.17
N ASN A 3 -58.59 17.58 1.52
CA ASN A 3 -57.93 16.27 1.68
C ASN A 3 -56.41 16.33 1.40
N GLN A 4 -55.96 17.26 0.55
CA GLN A 4 -54.55 17.46 0.24
C GLN A 4 -53.73 18.01 1.43
N GLU A 5 -54.33 18.86 2.27
CA GLU A 5 -53.66 19.35 3.48
C GLU A 5 -53.49 18.24 4.52
N GLN A 6 -54.46 17.34 4.63
CA GLN A 6 -54.37 16.21 5.56
C GLN A 6 -53.27 15.22 5.17
N GLU A 7 -53.10 14.93 3.89
CA GLU A 7 -51.99 14.10 3.40
C GLU A 7 -50.62 14.75 3.63
N ARG A 8 -50.52 16.07 3.39
CA ARG A 8 -49.29 16.82 3.61
C ARG A 8 -48.89 16.80 5.09
N LEU A 9 -49.86 16.96 6.00
CA LEU A 9 -49.63 16.91 7.44
C LEU A 9 -49.28 15.49 7.92
N ARG A 10 -49.88 14.44 7.35
CA ARG A 10 -49.50 13.04 7.63
C ARG A 10 -48.05 12.77 7.24
N LYS A 11 -47.62 13.17 6.05
CA LYS A 11 -46.22 13.04 5.60
C LYS A 11 -45.23 13.76 6.52
N LEU A 12 -45.55 14.99 6.94
CA LEU A 12 -44.70 15.75 7.86
C LEU A 12 -44.58 15.07 9.22
N ARG A 13 -45.68 14.51 9.75
CA ARG A 13 -45.68 13.77 11.01
C ARG A 13 -44.83 12.50 10.91
N GLU A 14 -44.97 11.73 9.84
CA GLU A 14 -44.14 10.53 9.60
C GLU A 14 -42.66 10.87 9.53
N GLN A 15 -42.29 11.94 8.81
CA GLN A 15 -40.91 12.41 8.74
C GLN A 15 -40.36 12.81 10.11
N GLN A 16 -41.16 13.47 10.94
CA GLN A 16 -40.76 13.84 12.30
C GLN A 16 -40.58 12.61 13.20
N ILE A 17 -41.48 11.63 13.14
CA ILE A 17 -41.37 10.37 13.89
C ILE A 17 -40.12 9.60 13.46
N GLN A 18 -39.89 9.50 12.15
CA GLN A 18 -38.73 8.81 11.60
C GLN A 18 -37.40 9.52 11.94
N SER A 19 -37.40 10.85 11.99
CA SER A 19 -36.23 11.65 12.38
C SER A 19 -35.90 11.56 13.88
N ARG A 20 -36.91 11.28 14.71
CA ARG A 20 -36.78 11.14 16.17
C ARG A 20 -36.46 9.71 16.62
N ASP A 21 -36.50 8.72 15.72
CA ASP A 21 -36.21 7.34 16.06
C ASP A 21 -34.70 7.14 16.35
N PRO A 22 -34.30 6.92 17.62
CA PRO A 22 -32.90 6.75 18.00
C PRO A 22 -32.28 5.47 17.40
N LEU A 23 -33.10 4.49 17.02
CA LEU A 23 -32.63 3.20 16.48
C LEU A 23 -32.02 3.35 15.09
N THR A 24 -32.43 4.35 14.32
CA THR A 24 -31.87 4.61 12.98
C THR A 24 -30.39 5.01 13.06
N LYS A 25 -30.04 5.88 14.02
CA LYS A 25 -28.65 6.27 14.29
C LYS A 25 -27.84 5.09 14.81
N GLN A 26 -28.40 4.29 15.71
CA GLN A 26 -27.73 3.12 16.27
C GLN A 26 -27.44 2.05 15.21
N ARG A 27 -28.40 1.76 14.32
CA ARG A 27 -28.21 0.84 13.18
C ARG A 27 -27.15 1.36 12.21
N LYS A 28 -27.15 2.67 11.91
CA LYS A 28 -26.13 3.29 11.04
C LYS A 28 -24.74 3.19 11.68
N PHE A 29 -24.63 3.40 12.99
CA PHE A 29 -23.39 3.25 13.74
C PHE A 29 -22.89 1.80 13.74
N GLN A 30 -23.75 0.83 14.05
CA GLN A 30 -23.41 -0.60 14.02
C GLN A 30 -23.00 -1.07 12.62
N ARG A 31 -23.70 -0.60 11.58
CA ARG A 31 -23.32 -0.86 10.18
C ARG A 31 -21.93 -0.30 9.87
N ASN A 32 -21.64 0.93 10.27
CA ASN A 32 -20.33 1.54 10.05
C ASN A 32 -19.23 0.78 10.81
N MET A 33 -19.49 0.36 12.05
CA MET A 33 -18.55 -0.41 12.85
C MET A 33 -18.28 -1.79 12.26
N SER A 34 -19.31 -2.52 11.83
CA SER A 34 -19.13 -3.84 11.21
C SER A 34 -18.39 -3.78 9.86
N VAL A 35 -18.63 -2.74 9.05
CA VAL A 35 -17.85 -2.51 7.82
C VAL A 35 -16.39 -2.18 8.15
N LYS A 36 -16.14 -1.35 9.17
CA LYS A 36 -14.78 -0.98 9.59
C LYS A 36 -14.04 -2.20 10.15
N GLU A 37 -14.70 -3.00 10.97
CA GLU A 37 -14.16 -4.23 11.53
C GLU A 37 -13.85 -5.26 10.44
N LYS A 38 -14.74 -5.48 9.48
CA LYS A 38 -14.45 -6.36 8.32
C LYS A 38 -13.26 -5.89 7.49
N ARG A 39 -13.07 -4.57 7.35
CA ARG A 39 -11.88 -4.01 6.67
C ARG A 39 -10.61 -4.22 7.48
N MET A 40 -10.67 -4.11 8.81
CA MET A 40 -9.54 -4.32 9.71
C MET A 40 -9.21 -5.80 9.93
N ARG A 41 -10.19 -6.71 9.81
CA ARG A 41 -10.01 -8.16 9.87
C ARG A 41 -9.44 -8.78 8.59
N LYS A 42 -9.06 -7.97 7.58
CA LYS A 42 -8.27 -8.50 6.46
C LYS A 42 -6.99 -9.08 7.05
N SER A 43 -6.76 -10.38 6.85
CA SER A 43 -5.56 -11.04 7.31
C SER A 43 -4.34 -10.31 6.74
N PHE A 44 -3.44 -9.89 7.61
CA PHE A 44 -2.14 -9.36 7.20
C PHE A 44 -1.43 -10.47 6.42
N SER A 45 -1.38 -10.32 5.10
CA SER A 45 -0.66 -11.24 4.21
C SER A 45 0.74 -10.70 4.00
N LEU A 46 1.75 -11.43 4.44
CA LEU A 46 3.17 -11.09 4.24
C LEU A 46 3.50 -10.92 2.75
N ILE A 47 2.85 -11.71 1.89
CA ILE A 47 3.00 -11.62 0.43
C ILE A 47 2.47 -10.29 -0.09
N GLN A 48 1.36 -9.81 0.49
CA GLN A 48 0.76 -8.54 0.09
C GLN A 48 1.61 -7.35 0.59
N ALA A 49 2.10 -7.43 1.83
CA ALA A 49 3.06 -6.46 2.35
C ALA A 49 4.33 -6.39 1.49
N TRP A 50 4.86 -7.53 1.02
CA TRP A 50 6.00 -7.53 0.11
C TRP A 50 5.68 -6.88 -1.23
N ARG A 51 4.48 -7.09 -1.78
CA ARG A 51 4.05 -6.41 -3.02
C ARG A 51 3.95 -4.89 -2.84
N ASP A 52 3.48 -4.43 -1.69
CA ASP A 52 3.22 -3.02 -1.43
C ASP A 52 4.49 -2.18 -1.18
N ILE A 53 5.66 -2.81 -0.98
CA ILE A 53 6.94 -2.10 -0.83
C ILE A 53 7.36 -1.46 -2.19
N PRO A 54 7.81 -0.20 -2.22
CA PRO A 54 8.21 0.49 -3.45
C PRO A 54 9.48 -0.11 -4.08
N HIS A 55 9.63 0.04 -5.40
CA HIS A 55 10.75 -0.55 -6.14
C HIS A 55 12.10 0.07 -5.76
N ILE A 56 12.10 1.34 -5.32
CA ILE A 56 13.28 2.04 -4.81
C ILE A 56 13.96 1.30 -3.65
N VAL A 57 13.23 0.48 -2.88
CA VAL A 57 13.82 -0.33 -1.79
C VAL A 57 14.12 -1.76 -2.25
N LYS A 58 13.24 -2.36 -3.06
CA LYS A 58 13.40 -3.76 -3.50
C LYS A 58 14.61 -3.96 -4.40
N ILE A 59 14.78 -3.10 -5.39
CA ILE A 59 15.80 -3.28 -6.43
C ILE A 59 17.23 -3.14 -5.88
N PRO A 60 17.55 -2.15 -5.04
CA PRO A 60 18.87 -2.12 -4.38
C PRO A 60 19.09 -3.31 -3.47
N LEU A 61 18.04 -3.84 -2.84
CA LEU A 61 18.16 -5.01 -1.96
C LEU A 61 18.56 -6.26 -2.77
N TYR A 62 18.02 -6.44 -3.98
CA TYR A 62 18.51 -7.46 -4.92
C TYR A 62 19.95 -7.18 -5.37
N GLY A 63 20.30 -5.92 -5.66
CA GLY A 63 21.67 -5.53 -6.00
C GLY A 63 22.68 -5.82 -4.88
N LEU A 64 22.27 -5.59 -3.63
CA LEU A 64 23.06 -5.90 -2.44
C LEU A 64 23.25 -7.40 -2.26
N LEU A 65 22.18 -8.20 -2.37
CA LEU A 65 22.28 -9.66 -2.31
C LEU A 65 23.20 -10.21 -3.40
N LEU A 66 23.07 -9.69 -4.62
CA LEU A 66 23.92 -10.08 -5.75
C LEU A 66 25.38 -9.68 -5.52
N GLY A 67 25.62 -8.46 -5.02
CA GLY A 67 26.98 -8.01 -4.68
C GLY A 67 27.64 -8.81 -3.56
N ILE A 68 26.89 -9.23 -2.54
CA ILE A 68 27.39 -10.15 -1.50
C ILE A 68 27.83 -11.47 -2.14
N ILE A 69 27.00 -12.05 -3.01
CA ILE A 69 27.32 -13.30 -3.72
C ILE A 69 28.59 -13.13 -4.55
N ILE A 70 28.72 -12.03 -5.30
CA ILE A 70 29.94 -11.71 -6.06
C ILE A 70 31.14 -11.64 -5.11
N THR A 71 31.04 -10.90 -4.01
CA THR A 71 32.15 -10.69 -3.07
C THR A 71 32.63 -12.00 -2.43
N LEU A 72 31.72 -12.98 -2.25
CA LEU A 72 32.07 -14.31 -1.74
C LEU A 72 32.72 -15.20 -2.81
N ILE A 73 32.28 -15.11 -4.07
CA ILE A 73 32.78 -15.96 -5.16
C ILE A 73 34.07 -15.41 -5.77
N LEU A 74 34.24 -14.09 -5.82
CA LEU A 74 35.35 -13.42 -6.51
C LEU A 74 36.74 -13.86 -6.01
N PRO A 75 36.99 -14.02 -4.69
CA PRO A 75 38.28 -14.50 -4.19
C PRO A 75 38.61 -15.95 -4.58
N SER A 76 37.59 -16.77 -4.86
CA SER A 76 37.77 -18.15 -5.33
C SER A 76 38.29 -18.21 -6.77
N LEU A 77 37.87 -17.25 -7.60
CA LEU A 77 38.27 -17.16 -9.01
C LEU A 77 39.54 -16.34 -9.21
N TRP A 78 39.79 -15.35 -8.34
CA TRP A 78 40.92 -14.46 -8.42
C TRP A 78 41.64 -14.34 -7.09
N ILE A 79 42.76 -15.06 -6.97
CA ILE A 79 43.62 -15.04 -5.79
C ILE A 79 44.44 -13.74 -5.82
N SER A 80 43.85 -12.67 -5.30
CA SER A 80 44.48 -11.36 -5.17
C SER A 80 44.03 -10.69 -3.87
N PRO A 81 44.92 -9.98 -3.16
CA PRO A 81 44.55 -9.19 -1.98
C PRO A 81 43.49 -8.12 -2.28
N HIS A 82 43.39 -7.70 -3.54
CA HIS A 82 42.45 -6.66 -3.99
C HIS A 82 41.10 -7.23 -4.42
N ALA A 83 40.92 -8.54 -4.48
CA ALA A 83 39.67 -9.17 -4.92
C ALA A 83 38.49 -8.79 -4.00
N THR A 84 38.71 -8.72 -2.69
CA THR A 84 37.68 -8.30 -1.72
C THR A 84 37.29 -6.83 -1.90
N LEU A 85 38.28 -5.96 -2.12
CA LEU A 85 38.06 -4.53 -2.36
C LEU A 85 37.31 -4.28 -3.68
N ALA A 86 37.67 -5.02 -4.73
CA ALA A 86 36.98 -4.96 -6.02
C ALA A 86 35.53 -5.47 -5.91
N GLY A 87 35.29 -6.57 -5.18
CA GLY A 87 33.95 -7.09 -4.91
C GLY A 87 33.07 -6.09 -4.14
N ALA A 88 33.63 -5.44 -3.12
CA ALA A 88 32.95 -4.38 -2.39
C ALA A 88 32.61 -3.18 -3.29
N GLY A 89 33.54 -2.77 -4.17
CA GLY A 89 33.31 -1.71 -5.16
C GLY A 89 32.18 -2.04 -6.13
N ILE A 90 32.18 -3.26 -6.68
CA ILE A 90 31.10 -3.74 -7.57
C ILE A 90 29.75 -3.75 -6.84
N THR A 91 29.74 -4.21 -5.58
CA THR A 91 28.52 -4.22 -4.76
C THR A 91 27.96 -2.81 -4.57
N LEU A 92 28.82 -1.82 -4.29
CA LEU A 92 28.42 -0.43 -4.15
C LEU A 92 27.83 0.13 -5.45
N ILE A 93 28.45 -0.16 -6.59
CA ILE A 93 27.94 0.24 -7.91
C ILE A 93 26.57 -0.39 -8.17
N LEU A 94 26.38 -1.69 -7.87
CA LEU A 94 25.10 -2.38 -8.04
C LEU A 94 24.01 -1.80 -7.16
N ILE A 95 24.33 -1.39 -5.92
CA ILE A 95 23.37 -0.73 -5.02
C ILE A 95 22.94 0.63 -5.58
N VAL A 96 23.90 1.46 -5.99
CA VAL A 96 23.62 2.78 -6.59
C VAL A 96 22.79 2.63 -7.86
N PHE A 97 23.18 1.71 -8.74
CA PHE A 97 22.43 1.40 -9.94
C PHE A 97 21.02 0.92 -9.61
N GLY A 98 20.87 0.02 -8.63
CA GLY A 98 19.57 -0.45 -8.18
C GLY A 98 18.67 0.66 -7.60
N LEU A 99 19.25 1.63 -6.89
CA LEU A 99 18.52 2.80 -6.37
C LEU A 99 18.01 3.67 -7.52
N THR A 100 18.85 3.97 -8.50
CA THR A 100 18.44 4.78 -9.67
C THR A 100 17.36 4.08 -10.48
N LEU A 101 17.49 2.77 -10.72
CA LEU A 101 16.51 1.99 -11.47
C LEU A 101 15.18 1.86 -10.71
N GLY A 102 15.24 1.61 -9.40
CA GLY A 102 14.06 1.55 -8.55
C GLY A 102 13.31 2.87 -8.51
N ASN A 103 14.02 3.99 -8.37
CA ASN A 103 13.41 5.32 -8.42
C ASN A 103 12.78 5.61 -9.80
N ALA A 104 13.44 5.23 -10.90
CA ALA A 104 12.90 5.42 -12.24
C ALA A 104 11.60 4.63 -12.48
N LEU A 105 11.51 3.41 -11.95
CA LEU A 105 10.31 2.58 -12.03
C LEU A 105 9.17 3.14 -11.17
N ASP A 106 9.46 3.56 -9.94
CA ASP A 106 8.47 4.20 -9.08
C ASP A 106 7.95 5.52 -9.67
N LEU A 107 8.84 6.32 -10.30
CA LEU A 107 8.45 7.53 -11.03
C LEU A 107 7.52 7.20 -12.20
N ARG A 108 7.86 6.18 -12.99
CA ARG A 108 7.03 5.72 -14.12
C ARG A 108 5.65 5.28 -13.65
N ASP A 109 5.57 4.51 -12.57
CA ASP A 109 4.30 4.03 -12.02
C ASP A 109 3.47 5.21 -11.47
N SER A 110 4.11 6.16 -10.78
CA SER A 110 3.45 7.38 -10.31
C SER A 110 2.89 8.24 -11.47
N ILE A 111 3.64 8.41 -12.55
CA ILE A 111 3.17 9.12 -13.74
C ILE A 111 1.97 8.39 -14.37
N ARG A 112 2.05 7.05 -14.50
CA ARG A 112 0.97 6.23 -15.06
C ARG A 112 -0.34 6.34 -14.27
N ASP A 113 -0.25 6.39 -12.95
CA ASP A 113 -1.43 6.48 -12.08
C ASP A 113 -2.07 7.88 -12.11
N ASN A 114 -1.30 8.95 -12.34
CA ASN A 114 -1.81 10.32 -12.45
C ASN A 114 -2.35 10.68 -13.84
N ILE A 115 -2.07 9.87 -14.87
CA ILE A 115 -2.60 10.07 -16.23
C ILE A 115 -3.94 9.33 -16.44
N LYS A 116 -4.30 8.40 -15.55
CA LYS A 116 -5.57 7.68 -15.56
C LYS A 116 -6.65 8.39 -14.77
#